data_AF-A0A5M5BX31-F1
#
_entry.id   AF-A0A5M5BX31-F1
#
_cell.length_a   1.000
_cell.length_b   1.000
_cell.length_c   1.000
_cell.angle_alpha   90.00
_cell.angle_beta   90.00
_cell.angle_gamma   90.00
#
_symmetry.space_group_name_H-M   'P 1'
#
loop_
_entity.id
_entity.type
_entity.pdbx_description
1 polymer ?
#
loop_
_entity_poly.entity_id
_entity_poly.type
_entity_poly.pdbx_seq_one_letter_code
_entity_poly.pdbx_strand_id
1 'polypeptide(L)'
;KETGNITAAASEARTIRVKRMTSKLVQPEDLTKISLAENAPETAVQFEWDTQEWPESTSYSLCFSLDPEMKQTVAEHSVGVVNGKSSLTHEELQALLDKLSIKRWTSNSVYWNVKTDDGQWVSRSSGVLNMTEMMRFIDVRGDEKITYRVVRIFYSDKTSLVWLADNLRATKYADGTDIEANNFKKTPASLGEGRVKAYGVHYHYDIRDKIAPKGWRLPTIQEYKNLFAEAGTAEGQWNVLKDPEYYESVKGQAHLNDWKFNLCASGQWSGDAITNHTGPYCYLLVTDDMSHQCILHDGGATLWSPWTTGAPARFIYNEN
;
A
#
# COMPACT_ATOMS: atom_id res chain seq x y z
N LYS A 1 -42.33 38.39 57.28
CA LYS A 1 -41.40 37.29 56.94
C LYS A 1 -42.19 36.29 56.12
N GLU A 2 -41.97 36.33 54.82
CA GLU A 2 -42.71 35.55 53.82
C GLU A 2 -42.49 34.05 54.01
N THR A 3 -43.60 33.34 54.07
CA THR A 3 -43.73 31.90 53.84
C THR A 3 -43.67 31.65 52.35
N GLY A 4 -42.52 31.15 51.86
CA GLY A 4 -42.31 30.80 50.47
C GLY A 4 -43.07 29.54 50.07
N ASN A 5 -44.05 29.71 49.18
CA ASN A 5 -44.69 28.66 48.40
C ASN A 5 -43.65 27.96 47.52
N ILE A 6 -43.52 26.64 47.65
CA ILE A 6 -42.83 25.78 46.67
C ILE A 6 -43.84 24.78 46.12
N THR A 7 -44.75 25.28 45.31
CA THR A 7 -45.60 24.48 44.41
C THR A 7 -45.54 25.13 43.04
N ALA A 8 -44.64 24.64 42.19
CA ALA A 8 -44.80 24.65 40.73
C ALA A 8 -43.66 23.88 40.06
N ALA A 9 -44.01 23.19 38.97
CA ALA A 9 -43.14 22.53 37.99
C ALA A 9 -42.61 21.12 38.35
N ALA A 10 -43.51 20.21 38.70
CA ALA A 10 -43.33 18.79 38.37
C ALA A 10 -44.28 18.44 37.21
N SER A 11 -43.99 18.94 36.01
CA SER A 11 -44.72 18.55 34.80
C SER A 11 -43.76 18.53 33.60
N GLU A 12 -43.78 17.39 32.90
CA GLU A 12 -43.02 17.04 31.69
C GLU A 12 -41.60 16.49 31.86
N ALA A 13 -41.48 15.35 32.55
CA ALA A 13 -40.46 14.39 32.18
C ALA A 13 -40.88 13.70 30.87
N ARG A 14 -40.45 14.24 29.72
CA ARG A 14 -40.61 13.57 28.42
C ARG A 14 -39.63 12.39 28.35
N THR A 15 -40.15 11.18 28.49
CA THR A 15 -39.38 9.96 28.26
C THR A 15 -39.00 9.86 26.78
N ILE A 16 -37.76 10.21 26.44
CA ILE A 16 -37.21 9.95 25.11
C ILE A 16 -36.97 8.43 25.00
N ARG A 17 -37.85 7.73 24.27
CA ARG A 17 -37.54 6.36 23.81
C ARG A 17 -36.57 6.46 22.64
N VAL A 18 -35.27 6.40 22.94
CA VAL A 18 -34.25 6.19 21.90
C VAL A 18 -34.39 4.75 21.41
N LYS A 19 -35.11 4.56 20.31
CA LYS A 19 -35.09 3.29 19.57
C LYS A 19 -33.72 3.24 18.90
N ARG A 20 -32.80 2.42 19.43
CA ARG A 20 -31.50 2.17 18.80
C ARG A 20 -31.79 1.75 17.36
N MET A 21 -31.35 2.54 16.39
CA MET A 21 -31.51 2.20 14.99
C MET A 21 -30.60 1.00 14.74
N THR A 22 -31.17 -0.19 14.70
CA THR A 22 -30.45 -1.38 14.30
C THR A 22 -30.13 -1.21 12.82
N SER A 23 -28.84 -1.19 12.47
CA SER A 23 -28.42 -1.20 11.07
C SER A 23 -29.00 -2.43 10.38
N LYS A 24 -29.39 -2.29 9.12
CA LYS A 24 -29.77 -3.43 8.27
C LYS A 24 -28.56 -4.11 7.62
N LEU A 25 -27.36 -3.60 7.87
CA LEU A 25 -26.11 -4.18 7.42
C LEU A 25 -25.62 -5.16 8.47
N VAL A 26 -25.34 -6.40 8.06
CA VAL A 26 -25.04 -7.52 8.96
C VAL A 26 -23.56 -7.87 8.92
N GLN A 27 -22.97 -8.00 7.73
CA GLN A 27 -21.53 -8.25 7.56
C GLN A 27 -20.96 -7.44 6.39
N PRO A 28 -19.68 -7.00 6.45
CA PRO A 28 -18.80 -7.08 7.61
C PRO A 28 -19.32 -6.25 8.80
N GLU A 29 -18.91 -6.60 10.02
CA GLU A 29 -19.28 -5.83 11.21
C GLU A 29 -18.73 -4.40 11.14
N ASP A 30 -19.40 -3.49 11.83
CA ASP A 30 -18.98 -2.09 11.88
C ASP A 30 -17.55 -1.96 12.43
N LEU A 31 -16.76 -1.07 11.83
CA LEU A 31 -15.34 -0.82 12.08
C LEU A 31 -14.39 -1.99 11.77
N THR A 32 -14.86 -3.04 11.09
CA THR A 32 -14.00 -4.15 10.64
C THR A 32 -12.80 -3.63 9.86
N LYS A 33 -11.61 -4.15 10.20
CA LYS A 33 -10.37 -3.85 9.49
C LYS A 33 -10.21 -4.82 8.33
N ILE A 34 -10.06 -4.27 7.13
CA ILE A 34 -9.87 -5.04 5.90
C ILE A 34 -8.61 -4.51 5.22
N SER A 35 -7.59 -5.37 5.10
CA SER A 35 -6.37 -5.06 4.37
C SER A 35 -6.33 -5.93 3.13
N LEU A 36 -6.42 -5.30 1.95
CA LEU A 36 -6.44 -6.03 0.69
C LEU A 36 -5.05 -6.63 0.42
N ALA A 37 -5.01 -7.92 0.15
CA ALA A 37 -3.80 -8.68 -0.11
C ALA A 37 -3.46 -8.66 -1.61
N GLU A 38 -2.29 -8.11 -1.96
CA GLU A 38 -1.80 -8.10 -3.34
C GLU A 38 -1.47 -9.50 -3.87
N ASN A 39 -1.02 -10.40 -3.00
CA ASN A 39 -0.60 -11.76 -3.34
C ASN A 39 -1.75 -12.79 -3.29
N ALA A 40 -2.96 -12.35 -2.94
CA ALA A 40 -4.17 -13.17 -2.93
C ALA A 40 -5.38 -12.30 -3.37
N PRO A 41 -5.35 -11.73 -4.59
CA PRO A 41 -6.36 -10.80 -5.08
C PRO A 41 -7.77 -11.40 -5.18
N GLU A 42 -7.87 -12.73 -5.27
CA GLU A 42 -9.11 -13.51 -5.31
C GLU A 42 -9.75 -13.71 -3.94
N THR A 43 -9.09 -13.32 -2.85
CA THR A 43 -9.65 -13.43 -1.49
C THR A 43 -10.97 -12.65 -1.41
N ALA A 44 -12.04 -13.33 -1.01
CA ALA A 44 -13.38 -12.77 -0.96
C ALA A 44 -13.69 -12.14 0.40
N VAL A 45 -14.30 -10.96 0.37
CA VAL A 45 -14.94 -10.31 1.51
C VAL A 45 -16.45 -10.44 1.34
N GLN A 46 -17.11 -11.04 2.32
CA GLN A 46 -18.56 -11.22 2.31
C GLN A 46 -19.28 -9.97 2.79
N PHE A 47 -20.34 -9.60 2.07
CA PHE A 47 -21.28 -8.54 2.43
C PHE A 47 -22.67 -9.15 2.62
N GLU A 48 -23.30 -8.85 3.76
CA GLU A 48 -24.62 -9.34 4.12
C GLU A 48 -25.50 -8.21 4.68
N TRP A 49 -26.76 -8.19 4.26
CA TRP A 49 -27.77 -7.21 4.67
C TRP A 49 -29.16 -7.83 4.78
N ASP A 50 -30.03 -7.17 5.53
CA ASP A 50 -31.42 -7.56 5.74
C ASP A 50 -32.29 -7.18 4.51
N THR A 51 -32.99 -8.18 3.97
CA THR A 51 -33.88 -8.07 2.82
C THR A 51 -35.37 -8.18 3.17
N GLN A 52 -35.75 -8.35 4.45
CA GLN A 52 -37.14 -8.66 4.85
C GLN A 52 -38.20 -7.65 4.38
N GLU A 53 -37.80 -6.40 4.17
CA GLU A 53 -38.69 -5.32 3.73
C GLU A 53 -38.77 -5.17 2.20
N TRP A 54 -38.05 -6.00 1.44
CA TRP A 54 -37.91 -5.88 0.00
C TRP A 54 -38.46 -7.12 -0.73
N PRO A 55 -39.09 -6.95 -1.90
CA PRO A 55 -39.47 -8.07 -2.77
C PRO A 55 -38.29 -8.98 -3.12
N GLU A 56 -38.54 -10.28 -3.30
CA GLU A 56 -37.51 -11.23 -3.76
C GLU A 56 -36.94 -10.91 -5.16
N SER A 57 -37.68 -10.13 -5.95
CA SER A 57 -37.24 -9.67 -7.28
C SER A 57 -36.36 -8.42 -7.24
N THR A 58 -36.13 -7.82 -6.07
CA THR A 58 -35.32 -6.60 -5.96
C THR A 58 -33.87 -6.89 -6.31
N SER A 59 -33.30 -6.05 -7.19
CA SER A 59 -31.87 -6.08 -7.46
C SER A 59 -31.13 -5.02 -6.65
N TYR A 60 -29.86 -5.31 -6.34
CA TYR A 60 -29.06 -4.49 -5.42
C TYR A 60 -27.72 -4.09 -6.04
N SER A 61 -27.15 -3.03 -5.47
CA SER A 61 -25.78 -2.60 -5.66
C SER A 61 -25.10 -2.36 -4.31
N LEU A 62 -23.86 -2.84 -4.17
CA LEU A 62 -22.99 -2.45 -3.06
C LEU A 62 -22.42 -1.06 -3.35
N CYS A 63 -22.48 -0.18 -2.36
CA CYS A 63 -22.08 1.22 -2.48
C CYS A 63 -21.03 1.55 -1.43
N PHE A 64 -19.94 2.19 -1.86
CA PHE A 64 -18.83 2.61 -0.99
C PHE A 64 -18.54 4.10 -1.15
N SER A 65 -18.26 4.80 -0.05
CA SER A 65 -17.91 6.22 -0.06
C SER A 65 -16.99 6.59 1.10
N LEU A 66 -16.35 7.76 1.00
CA LEU A 66 -15.66 8.41 2.12
C LEU A 66 -16.57 9.36 2.91
N ASP A 67 -17.80 9.56 2.43
CA ASP A 67 -18.84 10.35 3.09
C ASP A 67 -19.87 9.42 3.76
N PRO A 68 -20.10 9.52 5.08
CA PRO A 68 -21.08 8.70 5.78
C PRO A 68 -22.49 8.82 5.21
N GLU A 69 -22.84 9.99 4.65
CA GLU A 69 -24.15 10.27 4.08
C GLU A 69 -24.28 9.85 2.62
N MET A 70 -23.21 9.36 1.99
CA MET A 70 -23.19 8.93 0.58
C MET A 70 -23.66 10.02 -0.39
N LYS A 71 -23.39 11.30 -0.09
CA LYS A 71 -23.77 12.45 -0.94
C LYS A 71 -22.68 12.85 -1.91
N GLN A 72 -21.43 12.49 -1.61
CA GLN A 72 -20.27 12.73 -2.46
C GLN A 72 -20.06 11.55 -3.44
N THR A 73 -18.83 11.34 -3.89
CA THR A 73 -18.46 10.22 -4.74
C THR A 73 -18.87 8.89 -4.10
N VAL A 74 -19.66 8.09 -4.83
CA VAL A 74 -20.06 6.74 -4.44
C VAL A 74 -19.53 5.78 -5.49
N ALA A 75 -18.73 4.80 -5.06
CA ALA A 75 -18.31 3.68 -5.89
C ALA A 75 -19.35 2.57 -5.78
N GLU A 76 -20.03 2.26 -6.88
CA GLU A 76 -21.08 1.25 -6.93
C GLU A 76 -20.60 -0.03 -7.65
N HIS A 77 -21.05 -1.18 -7.16
CA HIS A 77 -20.91 -2.49 -7.78
C HIS A 77 -22.28 -3.20 -7.78
N SER A 78 -22.82 -3.47 -8.98
CA SER A 78 -24.10 -4.15 -9.11
C SER A 78 -23.96 -5.64 -8.79
N VAL A 79 -24.83 -6.16 -7.93
CA VAL A 79 -24.85 -7.58 -7.54
C VAL A 79 -26.08 -8.32 -8.07
N GLY A 80 -27.02 -7.60 -8.69
CA GLY A 80 -28.25 -8.17 -9.24
C GLY A 80 -29.23 -8.61 -8.15
N VAL A 81 -30.09 -9.58 -8.48
CA VAL A 81 -31.09 -10.14 -7.56
C VAL A 81 -30.43 -11.21 -6.68
N VAL A 82 -30.30 -10.93 -5.39
CA VAL A 82 -29.66 -11.81 -4.41
C VAL A 82 -30.42 -11.78 -3.08
N ASN A 83 -30.32 -12.86 -2.30
CA ASN A 83 -30.96 -12.95 -0.99
C ASN A 83 -30.11 -12.31 0.13
N GLY A 84 -29.82 -11.02 -0.02
CA GLY A 84 -29.16 -10.23 1.02
C GLY A 84 -27.68 -10.55 1.25
N LYS A 85 -27.04 -11.29 0.34
CA LYS A 85 -25.64 -11.71 0.46
C LYS A 85 -24.92 -11.60 -0.86
N SER A 86 -23.72 -11.06 -0.84
CA SER A 86 -22.79 -11.06 -1.97
C SER A 86 -21.35 -11.09 -1.47
N SER A 87 -20.39 -11.27 -2.35
CA SER A 87 -18.97 -11.19 -2.01
C SER A 87 -18.22 -10.42 -3.09
N LEU A 88 -17.21 -9.66 -2.65
CA LEU A 88 -16.28 -8.99 -3.55
C LEU A 88 -14.89 -9.52 -3.26
N THR A 89 -14.15 -9.85 -4.32
CA THR A 89 -12.73 -10.16 -4.23
C THR A 89 -11.94 -8.91 -3.82
N HIS A 90 -10.73 -9.10 -3.29
CA HIS A 90 -9.84 -7.98 -3.00
C HIS A 90 -9.57 -7.13 -4.24
N GLU A 91 -9.46 -7.73 -5.44
CA GLU A 91 -9.25 -6.99 -6.69
C GLU A 91 -10.47 -6.12 -7.03
N GLU A 92 -11.69 -6.63 -6.86
CA GLU A 92 -12.92 -5.85 -7.08
C GLU A 92 -13.06 -4.71 -6.06
N LEU A 93 -12.72 -4.97 -4.80
CA LEU A 93 -12.67 -3.92 -3.77
C LEU A 93 -11.62 -2.87 -4.11
N GLN A 94 -10.43 -3.27 -4.59
CA GLN A 94 -9.40 -2.32 -5.04
C GLN A 94 -9.95 -1.43 -6.16
N ALA A 95 -10.61 -2.00 -7.17
CA ALA A 95 -11.19 -1.24 -8.27
C ALA A 95 -12.28 -0.26 -7.81
N LEU A 96 -12.97 -0.54 -6.71
CA LEU A 96 -13.90 0.40 -6.08
C LEU A 96 -13.16 1.50 -5.30
N LEU A 97 -12.12 1.14 -4.53
CA LEU A 97 -11.28 2.11 -3.82
C LEU A 97 -10.56 3.08 -4.77
N ASP A 98 -10.14 2.63 -5.95
CA ASP A 98 -9.49 3.47 -6.95
C ASP A 98 -10.42 4.56 -7.52
N LYS A 99 -11.75 4.40 -7.39
CA LYS A 99 -12.74 5.43 -7.72
C LYS A 99 -12.90 6.47 -6.60
N LEU A 100 -12.40 6.17 -5.40
CA LEU A 100 -12.47 7.03 -4.24
C LEU A 100 -11.13 7.75 -4.03
N SER A 101 -11.16 8.98 -3.52
CA SER A 101 -9.94 9.73 -3.20
C SER A 101 -9.36 9.31 -1.84
N ILE A 102 -9.05 8.02 -1.69
CA ILE A 102 -8.46 7.48 -0.46
C ILE A 102 -7.02 7.97 -0.27
N LYS A 103 -6.58 8.02 1.00
CA LYS A 103 -5.16 8.15 1.31
C LYS A 103 -4.47 6.84 1.00
N ARG A 104 -3.42 6.89 0.18
CA ARG A 104 -2.76 5.69 -0.34
C ARG A 104 -2.03 4.92 0.75
N TRP A 105 -2.04 3.58 0.67
CA TRP A 105 -1.30 2.64 1.55
C TRP A 105 -1.40 2.94 3.06
N THR A 106 -2.58 3.38 3.48
CA THR A 106 -2.93 3.58 4.89
C THR A 106 -4.39 3.18 5.11
N SER A 107 -4.79 3.07 6.36
CA SER A 107 -6.16 2.77 6.72
C SER A 107 -7.05 3.99 6.49
N ASN A 108 -8.14 3.80 5.75
CA ASN A 108 -9.17 4.79 5.48
C ASN A 108 -10.49 4.33 6.10
N SER A 109 -11.26 5.26 6.65
CA SER A 109 -12.66 5.00 6.99
C SER A 109 -13.50 5.06 5.72
N VAL A 110 -13.93 3.89 5.25
CA VAL A 110 -14.78 3.72 4.07
C VAL A 110 -16.16 3.32 4.54
N TYR A 111 -17.15 4.12 4.21
CA TYR A 111 -18.54 3.83 4.50
C TYR A 111 -19.11 2.92 3.42
N TRP A 112 -19.96 1.99 3.82
CA TRP A 112 -20.65 1.09 2.90
C TRP A 112 -22.14 1.01 3.20
N ASN A 113 -22.93 0.84 2.15
CA ASN A 113 -24.37 0.60 2.23
C ASN A 113 -24.81 -0.18 0.99
N VAL A 114 -26.09 -0.54 0.93
CA VAL A 114 -26.69 -1.23 -0.20
C VAL A 114 -27.81 -0.36 -0.76
N LYS A 115 -27.84 -0.25 -2.08
CA LYS A 115 -28.86 0.48 -2.83
C LYS A 115 -29.68 -0.49 -3.65
N THR A 116 -30.99 -0.33 -3.64
CA THR A 116 -31.92 -1.06 -4.51
C THR A 116 -31.93 -0.46 -5.91
N ASP A 117 -32.48 -1.19 -6.87
CA ASP A 117 -32.69 -0.72 -8.26
C ASP A 117 -33.56 0.53 -8.38
N ASP A 118 -34.53 0.71 -7.48
CA ASP A 118 -35.34 1.95 -7.38
C ASP A 118 -34.61 3.11 -6.68
N GLY A 119 -33.36 2.88 -6.27
CA GLY A 119 -32.45 3.89 -5.72
C GLY A 119 -32.56 4.13 -4.22
N GLN A 120 -33.34 3.33 -3.49
CA GLN A 120 -33.49 3.44 -2.04
C GLN A 120 -32.31 2.79 -1.29
N TRP A 121 -31.95 3.39 -0.16
CA TRP A 121 -30.94 2.81 0.74
C TRP A 121 -31.56 1.72 1.61
N VAL A 122 -30.94 0.54 1.64
CA VAL A 122 -31.37 -0.58 2.48
C VAL A 122 -31.27 -0.20 3.96
N SER A 123 -30.12 0.33 4.38
CA SER A 123 -29.91 0.82 5.74
C SER A 123 -30.00 2.34 5.80
N ARG A 124 -30.61 2.88 6.86
CA ARG A 124 -30.66 4.33 7.12
C ARG A 124 -29.31 4.92 7.52
N SER A 125 -28.42 4.08 8.05
CA SER A 125 -27.04 4.45 8.38
C SER A 125 -26.08 3.53 7.66
N SER A 126 -25.07 4.11 7.04
CA SER A 126 -23.95 3.38 6.44
C SER A 126 -23.14 2.67 7.52
N GLY A 127 -22.64 1.48 7.20
CA GLY A 127 -21.61 0.81 8.00
C GLY A 127 -20.24 1.43 7.71
N VAL A 128 -19.29 1.27 8.63
CA VAL A 128 -17.95 1.80 8.51
C VAL A 128 -16.96 0.64 8.42
N LEU A 129 -16.03 0.70 7.48
CA LEU A 129 -14.91 -0.23 7.35
C LEU A 129 -13.61 0.55 7.45
N ASN A 130 -12.63 -0.04 8.13
CA ASN A 130 -11.26 0.46 8.16
C ASN A 130 -10.47 -0.25 7.07
N MET A 131 -10.46 0.32 5.88
CA MET A 131 -9.89 -0.32 4.68
C MET A 131 -8.49 0.18 4.38
N THR A 132 -7.56 -0.75 4.19
CA THR A 132 -6.26 -0.48 3.58
C THR A 132 -6.25 -1.14 2.22
N GLU A 133 -5.95 -0.36 1.19
CA GLU A 133 -5.84 -0.86 -0.18
C GLU A 133 -4.69 -1.86 -0.35
N MET A 134 -4.59 -2.46 -1.54
CA MET A 134 -3.49 -3.36 -1.85
C MET A 134 -2.16 -2.62 -1.78
N MET A 135 -1.19 -3.26 -1.12
CA MET A 135 0.17 -2.76 -0.97
C MET A 135 0.98 -2.95 -2.26
N ARG A 136 0.52 -2.30 -3.34
CA ARG A 136 1.10 -2.34 -4.69
C ARG A 136 1.09 -0.96 -5.36
N PHE A 137 2.04 -0.77 -6.25
CA PHE A 137 2.14 0.38 -7.14
C PHE A 137 2.12 -0.10 -8.58
N ILE A 138 1.16 0.37 -9.36
CA ILE A 138 1.08 0.12 -10.80
C ILE A 138 1.75 1.31 -11.51
N ASP A 139 2.99 1.11 -11.93
CA ASP A 139 3.78 2.09 -12.66
C ASP A 139 3.45 1.98 -14.15
N VAL A 140 2.92 3.06 -14.73
CA VAL A 140 2.58 3.15 -16.15
C VAL A 140 3.46 4.22 -16.79
N ARG A 141 4.29 3.82 -17.75
CA ARG A 141 5.26 4.67 -18.45
C ARG A 141 5.16 4.43 -19.94
N GLY A 142 4.32 5.20 -20.62
CA GLY A 142 3.98 4.94 -22.02
C GLY A 142 3.28 3.57 -22.15
N ASP A 143 3.90 2.64 -22.87
CA ASP A 143 3.46 1.26 -23.05
C ASP A 143 3.98 0.28 -21.97
N GLU A 144 4.91 0.71 -21.10
CA GLU A 144 5.32 -0.09 -19.94
C GLU A 144 4.26 -0.02 -18.84
N LYS A 145 3.76 -1.18 -18.40
CA LYS A 145 2.93 -1.32 -17.20
C LYS A 145 3.54 -2.36 -16.27
N ILE A 146 4.10 -1.90 -15.16
CA ILE A 146 4.82 -2.76 -14.21
C ILE A 146 4.18 -2.60 -12.83
N THR A 147 3.84 -3.73 -12.20
CA THR A 147 3.38 -3.73 -10.81
C THR A 147 4.55 -3.99 -9.88
N TYR A 148 4.66 -3.19 -8.83
CA TYR A 148 5.66 -3.32 -7.77
C TYR A 148 4.96 -3.50 -6.43
N ARG A 149 5.52 -4.35 -5.57
CA ARG A 149 5.10 -4.42 -4.17
C ARG A 149 5.50 -3.15 -3.43
N VAL A 150 4.68 -2.75 -2.48
CA VAL A 150 4.87 -1.57 -1.62
C VAL A 150 4.84 -2.03 -0.18
N VAL A 151 5.54 -1.34 0.71
CA VAL A 151 5.48 -1.61 2.14
C VAL A 151 5.57 -0.32 2.94
N ARG A 152 4.80 -0.23 4.03
CA ARG A 152 4.96 0.82 5.03
C ARG A 152 5.88 0.32 6.13
N ILE A 153 7.00 1.01 6.32
CA ILE A 153 7.93 0.76 7.42
C ILE A 153 7.65 1.76 8.54
N PHE A 154 7.43 1.25 9.74
CA PHE A 154 7.24 2.04 10.95
C PHE A 154 8.55 2.12 11.72
N TYR A 155 8.89 3.31 12.18
CA TYR A 155 10.10 3.58 12.95
C TYR A 155 9.76 3.73 14.43
N SER A 156 10.76 3.51 15.29
CA SER A 156 10.65 3.63 16.74
C SER A 156 10.23 5.04 17.22
N ASP A 157 10.49 6.07 16.42
CA ASP A 157 10.07 7.45 16.66
C ASP A 157 8.59 7.74 16.31
N LYS A 158 7.82 6.70 15.95
CA LYS A 158 6.41 6.74 15.53
C LYS A 158 6.19 7.37 14.17
N THR A 159 7.24 7.69 13.42
CA THR A 159 7.12 8.03 12.00
C THR A 159 6.98 6.75 11.18
N SER A 160 6.60 6.91 9.91
CA SER A 160 6.59 5.81 8.95
C SER A 160 6.84 6.34 7.56
N LEU A 161 7.40 5.49 6.71
CA LEU A 161 7.59 5.78 5.29
C LEU A 161 7.02 4.65 4.45
N VAL A 162 6.45 4.99 3.29
CA VAL A 162 5.97 4.02 2.32
C VAL A 162 7.02 3.83 1.24
N TRP A 163 7.53 2.61 1.14
CA TRP A 163 8.61 2.22 0.26
C TRP A 163 8.13 1.31 -0.86
N LEU A 164 8.73 1.47 -2.03
CA LEU A 164 8.70 0.45 -3.06
C LEU A 164 9.58 -0.74 -2.57
N ALA A 165 8.95 -1.89 -2.41
CA ALA A 165 9.54 -3.09 -1.82
C ALA A 165 10.26 -3.98 -2.85
N ASP A 166 10.13 -3.68 -4.14
CA ASP A 166 10.88 -4.34 -5.20
C ASP A 166 12.05 -3.47 -5.65
N ASN A 167 12.96 -3.95 -6.51
CA ASN A 167 13.79 -3.03 -7.28
C ASN A 167 13.02 -2.54 -8.51
N LEU A 168 13.27 -1.29 -8.93
CA LEU A 168 12.66 -0.73 -10.13
C LEU A 168 13.13 -1.50 -11.39
N ARG A 169 12.20 -1.69 -12.33
CA ARG A 169 12.38 -2.46 -13.56
C ARG A 169 12.10 -1.66 -14.84
N ALA A 170 11.74 -0.38 -14.70
CA ALA A 170 11.35 0.50 -15.80
C ALA A 170 12.51 0.75 -16.77
N THR A 171 12.20 0.85 -18.06
CA THR A 171 13.15 1.26 -19.09
C THR A 171 12.73 2.55 -19.79
N LYS A 172 11.63 3.15 -19.32
CA LYS A 172 11.12 4.46 -19.71
C LYS A 172 11.10 5.44 -18.53
N TYR A 173 11.15 6.72 -18.84
CA TYR A 173 10.84 7.80 -17.91
C TYR A 173 9.34 7.85 -17.61
N ALA A 174 8.97 8.60 -16.57
CA ALA A 174 7.56 8.71 -16.16
C ALA A 174 6.65 9.37 -17.21
N ASP A 175 7.22 10.10 -18.17
CA ASP A 175 6.50 10.68 -19.32
C ASP A 175 6.32 9.68 -20.49
N GLY A 176 6.86 8.46 -20.36
CA GLY A 176 6.79 7.39 -21.36
C GLY A 176 7.90 7.40 -22.40
N THR A 177 8.83 8.36 -22.36
CA THR A 177 10.01 8.37 -23.24
C THR A 177 11.02 7.31 -22.83
N ASP A 178 11.77 6.78 -23.80
CA ASP A 178 12.80 5.77 -23.53
C ASP A 178 13.95 6.36 -22.73
N ILE A 179 14.45 5.60 -21.75
CA ILE A 179 15.71 5.94 -21.07
C ILE A 179 16.85 5.59 -22.04
N GLU A 180 17.81 6.50 -22.15
CA GLU A 180 18.97 6.31 -23.02
C GLU A 180 19.82 5.10 -22.56
N ALA A 181 20.39 4.34 -23.51
CA ALA A 181 21.10 3.09 -23.21
C ALA A 181 22.34 3.26 -22.30
N ASN A 182 22.90 4.48 -22.24
CA ASN A 182 24.00 4.84 -21.34
C ASN A 182 23.52 5.26 -19.94
N ASN A 183 22.23 5.29 -19.69
CA ASN A 183 21.64 5.71 -18.41
C ASN A 183 21.06 4.54 -17.60
N PHE A 184 21.11 3.31 -18.12
CA PHE A 184 20.72 2.12 -17.36
C PHE A 184 21.38 0.84 -17.86
N LYS A 185 21.39 -0.18 -17.02
CA LYS A 185 21.83 -1.55 -17.34
C LYS A 185 20.82 -2.54 -16.81
N LYS A 186 20.25 -3.37 -17.69
CA LYS A 186 19.35 -4.47 -17.29
C LYS A 186 20.15 -5.58 -16.62
N THR A 187 19.54 -6.23 -15.63
CA THR A 187 20.03 -7.53 -15.13
C THR A 187 20.09 -8.53 -16.31
N PRO A 188 21.22 -9.22 -16.54
CA PRO A 188 21.36 -10.16 -17.65
C PRO A 188 20.35 -11.31 -17.58
N ALA A 189 19.74 -11.64 -18.72
CA ALA A 189 18.82 -12.78 -18.83
C ALA A 189 19.46 -14.13 -18.46
N SER A 190 20.78 -14.25 -18.61
CA SER A 190 21.56 -15.43 -18.21
C SER A 190 21.51 -15.74 -16.71
N LEU A 191 21.09 -14.79 -15.87
CA LEU A 191 20.92 -15.00 -14.43
C LEU A 191 19.58 -15.65 -14.05
N GLY A 192 18.68 -15.85 -15.03
CA GLY A 192 17.37 -16.45 -14.86
C GLY A 192 16.26 -15.43 -14.54
N GLU A 193 15.03 -15.76 -14.92
CA GLU A 193 13.87 -14.85 -14.83
C GLU A 193 13.62 -14.34 -13.41
N GLY A 194 13.77 -15.19 -12.40
CA GLY A 194 13.61 -14.81 -11.00
C GLY A 194 14.56 -13.68 -10.58
N ARG A 195 15.85 -13.82 -10.89
CA ARG A 195 16.85 -12.76 -10.62
C ARG A 195 16.63 -11.53 -11.48
N VAL A 196 16.26 -11.68 -12.75
CA VAL A 196 15.92 -10.53 -13.61
C VAL A 196 14.78 -9.72 -12.98
N LYS A 197 13.74 -10.37 -12.47
CA LYS A 197 12.60 -9.72 -11.81
C LYS A 197 12.98 -9.09 -10.46
N ALA A 198 13.74 -9.80 -9.63
CA ALA A 198 14.10 -9.36 -8.29
C ALA A 198 15.17 -8.26 -8.30
N TYR A 199 16.21 -8.41 -9.12
CA TYR A 199 17.33 -7.47 -9.20
C TYR A 199 16.95 -6.21 -9.96
N GLY A 200 16.11 -6.36 -10.99
CA GLY A 200 15.58 -5.25 -11.79
C GLY A 200 16.63 -4.60 -12.67
N VAL A 201 16.61 -3.27 -12.71
CA VAL A 201 17.49 -2.44 -13.54
C VAL A 201 18.38 -1.59 -12.66
N HIS A 202 19.62 -1.40 -13.10
CA HIS A 202 20.60 -0.52 -12.47
C HIS A 202 20.66 0.80 -13.23
N TYR A 203 20.40 1.90 -12.54
CA TYR A 203 20.26 3.22 -13.16
C TYR A 203 21.49 4.07 -12.89
N HIS A 204 21.90 4.85 -13.91
CA HIS A 204 22.95 5.84 -13.78
C HIS A 204 22.50 6.96 -12.82
N TYR A 205 23.44 7.53 -12.08
CA TYR A 205 23.13 8.58 -11.10
C TYR A 205 22.69 9.90 -11.76
N ASP A 206 23.03 10.12 -13.04
CA ASP A 206 22.63 11.32 -13.80
C ASP A 206 21.12 11.44 -14.07
N ILE A 207 20.35 10.36 -13.87
CA ILE A 207 18.90 10.37 -14.11
C ILE A 207 18.07 10.36 -12.82
N ARG A 208 18.72 10.53 -11.67
CA ARG A 208 18.07 10.46 -10.34
C ARG A 208 16.95 11.49 -10.15
N ASP A 209 17.03 12.62 -10.83
CA ASP A 209 16.04 13.70 -10.82
C ASP A 209 14.88 13.47 -11.81
N LYS A 210 14.98 12.47 -12.69
CA LYS A 210 14.00 12.21 -13.77
C LYS A 210 13.30 10.85 -13.66
N ILE A 211 13.90 9.89 -12.98
CA ILE A 211 13.44 8.49 -12.99
C ILE A 211 12.17 8.23 -12.15
N ALA A 212 11.93 9.08 -11.15
CA ALA A 212 10.82 8.93 -10.23
C ALA A 212 9.50 9.50 -10.81
N PRO A 213 8.40 8.73 -10.80
CA PRO A 213 7.10 9.24 -11.23
C PRO A 213 6.51 10.21 -10.20
N LYS A 214 5.48 10.96 -10.61
CA LYS A 214 4.78 11.90 -9.73
C LYS A 214 4.29 11.19 -8.45
N GLY A 215 4.50 11.86 -7.30
CA GLY A 215 4.16 11.31 -5.99
C GLY A 215 5.24 10.39 -5.40
N TRP A 216 6.28 10.05 -6.16
CA TRP A 216 7.40 9.23 -5.69
C TRP A 216 8.71 10.00 -5.78
N ARG A 217 9.71 9.55 -5.05
CA ARG A 217 11.09 10.06 -5.13
C ARG A 217 12.11 8.98 -4.79
N LEU A 218 13.35 9.19 -5.19
CA LEU A 218 14.47 8.42 -4.66
C LEU A 218 14.69 8.75 -3.17
N PRO A 219 15.08 7.74 -2.37
CA PRO A 219 15.51 7.94 -0.99
C PRO A 219 16.78 8.76 -0.89
N THR A 220 16.92 9.43 0.25
CA THR A 220 18.15 10.07 0.69
C THR A 220 19.08 9.08 1.39
N ILE A 221 20.35 9.43 1.54
CA ILE A 221 21.30 8.67 2.36
C ILE A 221 20.78 8.53 3.80
N GLN A 222 20.22 9.61 4.36
CA GLN A 222 19.75 9.61 5.75
C GLN A 222 18.56 8.65 5.95
N GLU A 223 17.66 8.52 4.99
CA GLU A 223 16.53 7.60 5.08
C GLU A 223 16.96 6.14 5.04
N TYR A 224 17.96 5.80 4.23
CA TYR A 224 18.56 4.47 4.30
C TYR A 224 19.30 4.26 5.62
N LYS A 225 20.05 5.24 6.13
CA LYS A 225 20.66 5.14 7.48
C LYS A 225 19.61 4.83 8.54
N ASN A 226 18.48 5.53 8.51
CA ASN A 226 17.37 5.29 9.44
C ASN A 226 16.77 3.89 9.26
N LEU A 227 16.53 3.44 8.02
CA LEU A 227 16.02 2.11 7.72
C LEU A 227 16.93 1.00 8.27
N PHE A 228 18.23 1.08 7.98
CA PHE A 228 19.20 0.07 8.41
C PHE A 228 19.50 0.15 9.91
N ALA A 229 19.43 1.34 10.53
CA ALA A 229 19.54 1.48 11.97
C ALA A 229 18.34 0.85 12.70
N GLU A 230 17.12 1.11 12.24
CA GLU A 230 15.90 0.50 12.80
C GLU A 230 15.92 -1.02 12.60
N ALA A 231 16.31 -1.51 11.42
CA ALA A 231 16.43 -2.96 11.20
C ALA A 231 17.52 -3.58 12.09
N GLY A 232 18.61 -2.87 12.36
CA GLY A 232 19.69 -3.35 13.22
C GLY A 232 19.29 -3.60 14.68
N THR A 233 18.19 -3.00 15.16
CA THR A 233 17.66 -3.21 16.52
C THR A 233 16.52 -4.23 16.60
N ALA A 234 15.98 -4.65 15.46
CA ALA A 234 14.90 -5.62 15.38
C ALA A 234 15.36 -7.05 15.74
N GLU A 235 14.43 -7.90 16.16
CA GLU A 235 14.66 -9.34 16.23
C GLU A 235 14.96 -9.86 14.82
N GLY A 236 16.09 -10.57 14.64
CA GLY A 236 16.60 -10.92 13.32
C GLY A 236 17.51 -9.88 12.65
N GLN A 237 17.67 -8.70 13.26
CA GLN A 237 18.50 -7.60 12.74
C GLN A 237 18.15 -7.28 11.27
N TRP A 238 19.15 -7.00 10.42
CA TRP A 238 18.95 -6.68 9.01
C TRP A 238 18.30 -7.77 8.17
N ASN A 239 18.17 -9.01 8.67
CA ASN A 239 17.48 -10.08 7.94
C ASN A 239 16.01 -9.78 7.72
N VAL A 240 15.38 -8.99 8.60
CA VAL A 240 13.97 -8.58 8.47
C VAL A 240 13.68 -7.86 7.15
N LEU A 241 14.71 -7.30 6.51
CA LEU A 241 14.62 -6.64 5.21
C LEU A 241 14.92 -7.57 4.02
N LYS A 242 15.71 -8.63 4.23
CA LYS A 242 16.37 -9.38 3.16
C LYS A 242 15.45 -10.43 2.55
N ASP A 243 15.38 -10.41 1.23
CA ASP A 243 14.69 -11.43 0.45
C ASP A 243 15.32 -12.82 0.69
N PRO A 244 14.52 -13.85 1.02
CA PRO A 244 15.04 -15.17 1.36
C PRO A 244 15.58 -15.95 0.16
N GLU A 245 15.19 -15.60 -1.05
CA GLU A 245 15.59 -16.29 -2.29
C GLU A 245 16.77 -15.60 -2.96
N TYR A 246 16.77 -14.26 -2.96
CA TYR A 246 17.68 -13.43 -3.76
C TYR A 246 18.78 -12.73 -2.94
N TYR A 247 19.02 -13.23 -1.72
CA TYR A 247 20.11 -12.81 -0.85
C TYR A 247 20.87 -14.05 -0.32
N GLU A 248 21.72 -14.62 -1.17
CA GLU A 248 22.32 -15.96 -0.95
C GLU A 248 23.07 -16.10 0.39
N SER A 249 23.72 -15.02 0.88
CA SER A 249 24.49 -15.08 2.12
C SER A 249 23.64 -15.29 3.39
N VAL A 250 22.31 -15.16 3.30
CA VAL A 250 21.39 -15.32 4.44
C VAL A 250 20.40 -16.46 4.27
N LYS A 251 20.56 -17.28 3.24
CA LYS A 251 19.64 -18.39 2.95
C LYS A 251 19.55 -19.36 4.14
N GLY A 252 18.32 -19.67 4.56
CA GLY A 252 18.05 -20.56 5.70
C GLY A 252 18.19 -19.91 7.08
N GLN A 253 18.48 -18.60 7.16
CA GLN A 253 18.45 -17.87 8.43
C GLN A 253 17.00 -17.55 8.86
N ALA A 254 16.82 -17.24 10.14
CA ALA A 254 15.55 -16.80 10.70
C ALA A 254 15.26 -15.33 10.35
N HIS A 255 13.98 -14.93 10.49
CA HIS A 255 13.50 -13.55 10.32
C HIS A 255 13.79 -12.95 8.94
N LEU A 256 13.84 -13.77 7.89
CA LEU A 256 14.07 -13.28 6.54
C LEU A 256 12.81 -12.59 6.02
N ASN A 257 12.96 -11.31 5.69
CA ASN A 257 11.92 -10.49 5.07
C ASN A 257 10.64 -10.30 5.91
N ASP A 258 10.74 -10.35 7.25
CA ASP A 258 9.61 -10.10 8.16
C ASP A 258 8.94 -8.73 7.90
N TRP A 259 9.72 -7.75 7.45
CA TRP A 259 9.22 -6.42 7.09
C TRP A 259 8.77 -6.31 5.63
N LYS A 260 8.78 -7.40 4.87
CA LYS A 260 8.31 -7.49 3.48
C LYS A 260 8.98 -6.49 2.54
N PHE A 261 10.19 -6.02 2.87
CA PHE A 261 10.95 -5.06 2.09
C PHE A 261 11.63 -5.70 0.87
N ASN A 262 11.78 -7.03 0.80
CA ASN A 262 12.41 -7.79 -0.29
C ASN A 262 13.75 -7.21 -0.77
N LEU A 263 14.62 -6.81 0.16
CA LEU A 263 15.97 -6.34 -0.17
C LEU A 263 16.76 -7.48 -0.83
N CYS A 264 17.36 -7.23 -1.99
CA CYS A 264 18.13 -8.23 -2.72
C CYS A 264 19.61 -7.83 -2.80
N ALA A 265 20.51 -8.81 -2.88
CA ALA A 265 21.92 -8.58 -3.18
C ALA A 265 22.13 -8.50 -4.70
N SER A 266 21.50 -7.52 -5.35
CA SER A 266 21.44 -7.39 -6.81
C SER A 266 22.72 -6.85 -7.45
N GLY A 267 23.75 -6.56 -6.65
CA GLY A 267 25.01 -6.02 -7.13
C GLY A 267 24.89 -4.61 -7.69
N GLN A 268 25.92 -4.22 -8.45
CA GLN A 268 26.05 -2.88 -9.04
C GLN A 268 26.39 -2.93 -10.52
N TRP A 269 26.04 -1.88 -11.25
CA TRP A 269 26.56 -1.67 -12.60
C TRP A 269 27.95 -1.02 -12.51
N SER A 270 28.97 -1.71 -13.01
CA SER A 270 30.34 -1.23 -13.10
C SER A 270 30.96 -1.62 -14.44
N GLY A 271 31.49 -0.64 -15.17
CA GLY A 271 31.97 -0.85 -16.54
C GLY A 271 30.86 -1.39 -17.43
N ASP A 272 31.09 -2.53 -18.08
CA ASP A 272 30.12 -3.14 -19.00
C ASP A 272 29.23 -4.21 -18.36
N ALA A 273 29.31 -4.43 -17.04
CA ALA A 273 28.68 -5.58 -16.38
C ALA A 273 27.92 -5.23 -15.08
N ILE A 274 27.04 -6.14 -14.68
CA ILE A 274 26.50 -6.18 -13.31
C ILE A 274 27.41 -7.06 -12.47
N THR A 275 28.06 -6.46 -11.47
CA THR A 275 29.06 -7.11 -10.61
C THR A 275 28.54 -7.22 -9.17
N ASN A 276 29.17 -8.07 -8.36
CA ASN A 276 28.85 -8.25 -6.93
C ASN A 276 27.42 -8.72 -6.61
N HIS A 277 26.69 -9.26 -7.59
CA HIS A 277 25.30 -9.72 -7.44
C HIS A 277 25.15 -11.12 -6.81
N THR A 278 26.26 -11.70 -6.35
CA THR A 278 26.34 -12.96 -5.57
C THR A 278 26.97 -12.75 -4.20
N GLY A 279 27.43 -11.52 -3.90
CA GLY A 279 28.06 -11.17 -2.63
C GLY A 279 27.05 -10.83 -1.55
N PRO A 280 27.53 -10.49 -0.34
CA PRO A 280 26.65 -10.06 0.76
C PRO A 280 26.21 -8.59 0.63
N TYR A 281 26.65 -7.88 -0.42
CA TYR A 281 26.51 -6.43 -0.56
C TYR A 281 25.21 -6.04 -1.27
N CYS A 282 24.54 -5.03 -0.74
CA CYS A 282 23.41 -4.39 -1.37
C CYS A 282 23.77 -2.96 -1.77
N TYR A 283 23.59 -2.63 -3.05
CA TYR A 283 23.85 -1.30 -3.62
C TYR A 283 22.51 -0.62 -3.88
N LEU A 284 22.40 0.67 -3.54
CA LEU A 284 21.14 1.39 -3.63
C LEU A 284 21.38 2.81 -4.16
N LEU A 285 20.60 3.20 -5.16
CA LEU A 285 20.62 4.56 -5.69
C LEU A 285 20.01 5.52 -4.67
N VAL A 286 20.61 6.70 -4.54
CA VAL A 286 20.19 7.79 -3.65
C VAL A 286 20.04 9.10 -4.41
N THR A 287 19.26 10.01 -3.84
CA THR A 287 18.99 11.32 -4.47
C THR A 287 20.03 12.39 -4.14
N ASP A 288 20.68 12.32 -2.97
CA ASP A 288 21.42 13.41 -2.35
C ASP A 288 22.94 13.17 -2.23
N ASP A 289 23.47 12.11 -2.83
CA ASP A 289 24.92 11.89 -2.94
C ASP A 289 25.47 12.44 -4.27
N MET A 290 26.22 13.54 -4.15
CA MET A 290 26.92 14.19 -5.26
C MET A 290 28.37 13.72 -5.41
N SER A 291 28.92 13.07 -4.38
CA SER A 291 30.33 12.68 -4.32
C SER A 291 30.53 11.22 -4.71
N HIS A 292 29.54 10.37 -4.41
CA HIS A 292 29.55 8.96 -4.71
C HIS A 292 28.18 8.54 -5.25
N GLN A 293 28.19 7.54 -6.11
CA GLN A 293 27.11 7.32 -7.08
C GLN A 293 25.99 6.42 -6.53
N CYS A 294 26.18 5.85 -5.33
CA CYS A 294 25.25 5.01 -4.59
C CYS A 294 25.68 4.87 -3.12
N ILE A 295 24.82 4.24 -2.32
CA ILE A 295 25.22 3.66 -1.03
C ILE A 295 25.36 2.14 -1.12
N LEU A 296 26.16 1.57 -0.22
CA LEU A 296 26.35 0.15 -0.02
C LEU A 296 26.07 -0.23 1.43
N HIS A 297 25.23 -1.25 1.62
CA HIS A 297 25.06 -1.95 2.90
C HIS A 297 25.78 -3.30 2.82
N ASP A 298 26.69 -3.55 3.77
CA ASP A 298 27.52 -4.75 3.80
C ASP A 298 27.03 -5.85 4.76
N GLY A 299 25.90 -5.61 5.43
CA GLY A 299 25.40 -6.48 6.50
C GLY A 299 25.84 -6.05 7.89
N GLY A 300 26.52 -4.90 8.03
CA GLY A 300 26.83 -4.27 9.30
C GLY A 300 26.13 -2.92 9.49
N ALA A 301 26.42 -2.25 10.61
CA ALA A 301 25.81 -0.97 10.97
C ALA A 301 26.30 0.22 10.13
N THR A 302 27.41 0.05 9.40
CA THR A 302 28.02 1.11 8.61
C THR A 302 27.53 1.05 7.16
N LEU A 303 27.03 2.18 6.66
CA LEU A 303 26.82 2.36 5.22
C LEU A 303 28.06 2.95 4.58
N TRP A 304 28.37 2.44 3.39
CA TRP A 304 29.50 2.87 2.58
C TRP A 304 29.02 3.60 1.33
N SER A 305 29.87 4.42 0.74
CA SER A 305 29.55 5.16 -0.48
C SER A 305 30.59 4.85 -1.57
N PRO A 306 30.53 3.66 -2.21
CA PRO A 306 31.49 3.27 -3.23
C PRO A 306 31.20 3.97 -4.57
N TRP A 307 32.23 4.02 -5.41
CA TRP A 307 32.08 4.44 -6.81
C TRP A 307 31.37 3.35 -7.62
N THR A 308 30.28 3.73 -8.32
CA THR A 308 29.51 2.83 -9.18
C THR A 308 28.95 3.52 -10.42
N THR A 309 28.90 2.88 -11.59
CA THR A 309 28.24 3.49 -12.76
C THR A 309 26.74 3.61 -12.53
N GLY A 310 26.13 2.62 -11.88
CA GLY A 310 24.73 2.68 -11.52
C GLY A 310 24.31 1.64 -10.51
N ALA A 311 23.18 1.88 -9.86
CA ALA A 311 22.65 1.04 -8.80
C ALA A 311 21.15 0.78 -8.99
N PRO A 312 20.61 -0.29 -8.41
CA PRO A 312 19.17 -0.50 -8.33
C PRO A 312 18.49 0.68 -7.64
N ALA A 313 17.34 1.07 -8.15
CA ALA A 313 16.52 2.13 -7.58
C ALA A 313 15.31 1.55 -6.83
N ARG A 314 14.97 2.20 -5.74
CA ARG A 314 13.70 2.07 -5.01
C ARG A 314 13.18 3.45 -4.74
N PHE A 315 11.87 3.58 -4.53
CA PHE A 315 11.25 4.86 -4.26
C PHE A 315 10.60 4.91 -2.88
N ILE A 316 10.50 6.13 -2.36
CA ILE A 316 9.61 6.47 -1.25
C ILE A 316 8.44 7.27 -1.83
N TYR A 317 7.23 6.96 -1.38
CA TYR A 317 6.04 7.73 -1.71
C TYR A 317 5.97 9.00 -0.86
N ASN A 318 5.63 10.11 -1.49
CA ASN A 318 5.41 11.38 -0.84
C ASN A 318 3.95 11.45 -0.36
N GLU A 319 3.75 11.32 0.94
CA GLU A 319 2.41 11.34 1.58
C GLU A 319 1.84 12.77 1.76
N ASN A 320 2.50 13.80 1.22
CA ASN A 320 2.17 15.22 1.36
C ASN A 320 1.17 15.71 0.31
#